data_AF-A0A2E1A9A7-F1
#
_entry.id   AF-A0A2E1A9A7-F1
#
_cell.length_a   1.000
_cell.length_b   1.000
_cell.length_c   1.000
_cell.angle_alpha   90.00
_cell.angle_beta   90.00
_cell.angle_gamma   90.00
#
_symmetry.space_group_name_H-M   'P 1'
#
loop_
_entity.id
_entity.type
_entity.pdbx_description
1 polymer ?
#
loop_
_entity_poly.entity_id
_entity_poly.type
_entity_poly.pdbx_seq_one_letter_code
_entity_poly.pdbx_strand_id
1 'polypeptide(L)'
;MNKHYIVRTIYLANFYRPSAEMTRHRHAENATPDALVSAMRRTEIANQALEAELNAFAEKGYELVDVLHHPTGKESAFDLLITGVFATDKPDDDTNDGADD
;
A
#
# COMPACT_ATOMS: atom_id res chain seq x y z
N MET A 1 -22.11 -2.35 20.25
CA MET A 1 -22.11 -2.01 18.81
C MET A 1 -21.36 -3.13 18.11
N ASN A 2 -22.00 -3.80 17.15
CA ASN A 2 -21.31 -4.80 16.33
C ASN A 2 -20.55 -4.04 15.24
N LYS A 3 -19.22 -4.18 15.21
CA LYS A 3 -18.39 -3.66 14.13
C LYS A 3 -18.42 -4.65 12.97
N HIS A 4 -18.56 -4.14 11.76
CA HIS A 4 -18.41 -4.91 10.53
C HIS A 4 -16.94 -4.86 10.10
N TYR A 5 -16.40 -5.99 9.62
CA TYR A 5 -15.00 -6.10 9.24
C TYR A 5 -14.88 -6.53 7.78
N ILE A 6 -14.01 -5.85 7.03
CA ILE A 6 -13.58 -6.28 5.71
C ILE A 6 -12.07 -6.56 5.74
N VAL A 7 -11.65 -7.54 4.92
CA VAL A 7 -10.24 -7.92 4.79
C VAL A 7 -9.84 -7.73 3.34
N ARG A 8 -8.79 -6.95 3.09
CA ARG A 8 -8.32 -6.66 1.73
C ARG A 8 -6.81 -6.81 1.62
N THR A 9 -6.38 -7.44 0.54
CA THR A 9 -4.97 -7.60 0.20
C THR A 9 -4.56 -6.55 -0.81
N ILE A 10 -3.50 -5.82 -0.52
CA ILE A 10 -2.91 -4.79 -1.37
C ILE A 10 -1.56 -5.32 -1.88
N TYR A 11 -1.36 -5.24 -3.18
CA TYR A 11 -0.11 -5.61 -3.85
C TYR A 11 0.42 -4.43 -4.65
N LEU A 12 1.64 -3.99 -4.33
CA LEU A 12 2.34 -2.93 -5.06
C LEU A 12 3.67 -3.44 -5.60
N ALA A 13 3.77 -3.56 -6.92
CA ALA A 13 4.98 -4.01 -7.59
C ALA A 13 6.10 -2.97 -7.46
N ASN A 14 7.34 -3.43 -7.21
CA ASN A 14 8.55 -2.63 -7.06
C ASN A 14 8.48 -1.53 -5.99
N PHE A 15 7.57 -1.62 -5.02
CA PHE A 15 7.38 -0.62 -3.95
C PHE A 15 8.68 -0.26 -3.21
N TYR A 16 9.47 -1.25 -2.80
CA TYR A 16 10.70 -1.02 -2.02
C TYR A 16 11.93 -0.68 -2.89
N ARG A 17 11.84 -0.83 -4.22
CA ARG A 17 12.98 -0.65 -5.13
C ARG A 17 13.57 0.77 -5.06
N PRO A 18 12.78 1.86 -5.09
CA PRO A 18 13.32 3.21 -4.99
C PRO A 18 14.05 3.48 -3.65
N SER A 19 13.52 2.94 -2.55
CA SER A 19 14.14 3.09 -1.23
C SER A 19 15.49 2.34 -1.16
N ALA A 20 15.55 1.13 -1.73
CA ALA A 20 16.81 0.39 -1.86
C ALA A 20 17.84 1.14 -2.73
N GLU A 21 17.41 1.75 -3.84
CA GLU A 21 18.26 2.60 -4.68
C GLU A 21 18.75 3.84 -3.92
N MET A 22 17.86 4.51 -3.17
CA MET A 22 18.22 5.66 -2.33
C MET A 22 19.31 5.28 -1.31
N THR A 23 19.15 4.17 -0.60
CA THR A 23 20.15 3.67 0.36
C THR A 23 21.49 3.40 -0.34
N ARG A 24 21.49 2.75 -1.50
CA ARG A 24 22.72 2.52 -2.29
C ARG A 24 23.40 3.83 -2.68
N HIS A 25 22.65 4.83 -3.14
CA HIS A 25 23.20 6.13 -3.51
C HIS A 25 23.73 6.91 -2.30
N ARG A 26 23.12 6.79 -1.12
CA ARG A 26 23.64 7.43 0.10
C ARG A 26 24.99 6.86 0.56
N HIS A 27 25.25 5.58 0.30
CA HIS A 27 26.47 4.90 0.73
C HIS A 27 27.57 4.83 -0.34
N ALA A 28 27.28 5.21 -1.59
CA ALA A 28 28.25 5.15 -2.67
C ALA A 28 29.08 6.43 -2.74
N GLU A 29 30.41 6.29 -2.75
CA GLU A 29 31.38 7.40 -2.83
C GLU A 29 31.23 8.25 -4.12
N ASN A 30 30.62 7.69 -5.17
CA ASN A 30 30.45 8.32 -6.49
C ASN A 30 28.98 8.58 -6.87
N ALA A 31 28.04 8.55 -5.92
CA ALA A 31 26.65 8.85 -6.26
C ALA A 31 26.46 10.32 -6.63
N THR A 32 25.83 10.57 -7.77
CA THR A 32 25.46 11.94 -8.17
C THR A 32 24.27 12.42 -7.32
N PRO A 33 24.23 13.71 -6.92
CA PRO A 33 23.10 14.29 -6.20
C PRO A 33 21.76 14.07 -6.93
N ASP A 34 21.76 14.14 -8.26
CA ASP A 34 20.57 13.94 -9.09
C ASP A 34 19.99 12.52 -8.97
N ALA A 35 20.85 11.49 -8.91
CA ALA A 35 20.40 10.11 -8.76
C ALA A 35 19.73 9.89 -7.39
N LEU A 36 20.28 10.51 -6.35
CA LEU A 36 19.71 10.45 -5.01
C LEU A 36 18.34 11.15 -4.95
N VAL A 37 18.23 12.38 -5.46
CA VAL A 37 16.96 13.13 -5.49
C VAL A 37 15.90 12.38 -6.32
N SER A 38 16.30 11.79 -7.44
CA SER A 38 15.42 10.98 -8.28
C SER A 38 14.87 9.75 -7.53
N ALA A 39 15.73 9.03 -6.78
CA ALA A 39 15.31 7.89 -5.96
C ALA A 39 14.39 8.31 -4.79
N MET A 40 14.66 9.45 -4.15
CA MET A 40 13.78 10.03 -3.14
C MET A 40 12.39 10.32 -3.69
N ARG A 41 12.30 10.97 -4.86
CA ARG A 41 11.02 11.29 -5.49
C ARG A 41 10.22 10.03 -5.85
N ARG A 42 10.89 8.97 -6.34
CA ARG A 42 10.22 7.69 -6.62
C ARG A 42 9.74 6.99 -5.35
N THR A 43 10.48 7.12 -4.24
CA THR A 43 10.05 6.59 -2.93
C THR A 43 8.78 7.30 -2.45
N GLU A 44 8.74 8.62 -2.60
CA GLU A 44 7.55 9.42 -2.26
C GLU A 44 6.33 9.01 -3.09
N ILE A 45 6.48 8.83 -4.41
CA ILE A 45 5.40 8.35 -5.28
C ILE A 45 4.89 6.96 -4.86
N ALA A 46 5.79 6.05 -4.48
CA ALA A 46 5.40 4.72 -4.01
C ALA A 46 4.57 4.80 -2.72
N ASN A 47 4.96 5.65 -1.78
CA ASN A 47 4.21 5.89 -0.54
C ASN A 47 2.83 6.50 -0.82
N GLN A 48 2.75 7.48 -1.72
CA GLN A 48 1.49 8.10 -2.14
C GLN A 48 0.53 7.09 -2.78
N ALA A 49 1.05 6.11 -3.54
CA ALA A 49 0.23 5.04 -4.10
C ALA A 49 -0.38 4.16 -2.99
N LEU A 50 0.42 3.75 -2.00
CA LEU A 50 -0.08 3.00 -0.86
C LEU A 50 -1.11 3.80 -0.05
N GLU A 51 -0.82 5.08 0.19
CA GLU A 51 -1.71 5.99 0.89
C GLU A 51 -3.06 6.14 0.17
N ALA A 52 -3.05 6.28 -1.16
CA ALA A 52 -4.27 6.35 -1.95
C ALA A 52 -5.13 5.07 -1.83
N GLU A 53 -4.50 3.90 -1.87
CA GLU A 53 -5.20 2.62 -1.68
C GLU A 53 -5.85 2.52 -0.30
N LEU A 54 -5.15 2.94 0.76
CA LEU A 54 -5.69 2.93 2.13
C LEU A 54 -6.77 4.00 2.35
N ASN A 55 -6.58 5.20 1.82
CA ASN A 55 -7.52 6.31 1.95
C ASN A 55 -8.84 6.04 1.22
N ALA A 56 -8.84 5.26 0.13
CA ALA A 56 -10.07 4.84 -0.54
C ALA A 56 -11.03 4.06 0.38
N PHE A 57 -10.51 3.40 1.43
CA PHE A 57 -11.32 2.76 2.48
C PHE A 57 -11.75 3.75 3.56
N ALA A 58 -10.87 4.66 3.95
CA ALA A 58 -11.18 5.72 4.90
C ALA A 58 -12.32 6.63 4.40
N GLU A 59 -12.32 7.00 3.12
CA GLU A 59 -13.39 7.77 2.47
C GLU A 59 -14.75 7.06 2.52
N LYS A 60 -14.75 5.73 2.56
CA LYS A 60 -15.95 4.89 2.71
C LYS A 60 -16.37 4.70 4.18
N GLY A 61 -15.61 5.24 5.13
CA GLY A 61 -15.87 5.13 6.55
C GLY A 61 -15.37 3.83 7.17
N TYR A 62 -14.38 3.19 6.54
CA TYR A 62 -13.66 2.08 7.14
C TYR A 62 -12.37 2.57 7.81
N GLU A 63 -12.12 2.12 9.02
CA GLU A 63 -10.90 2.36 9.78
C GLU A 63 -9.97 1.15 9.66
N LEU A 64 -8.70 1.38 9.31
CA LEU A 64 -7.69 0.33 9.31
C LEU A 64 -7.37 -0.06 10.76
N VAL A 65 -7.65 -1.30 11.15
CA VAL A 65 -7.46 -1.78 12.53
C VAL A 65 -6.29 -2.74 12.68
N ASP A 66 -5.87 -3.41 11.61
CA ASP A 66 -4.70 -4.29 11.61
C ASP A 66 -4.08 -4.39 10.21
N VAL A 67 -2.78 -4.69 10.15
CA VAL A 67 -2.02 -4.90 8.91
C VAL A 67 -1.12 -6.11 9.07
N LEU A 68 -1.38 -7.12 8.23
CA LEU A 68 -0.54 -8.30 8.10
C LEU A 68 0.42 -8.12 6.94
N HIS A 69 1.72 -8.22 7.22
CA HIS A 69 2.75 -8.20 6.19
C HIS A 69 3.02 -9.61 5.70
N HIS A 70 3.01 -9.80 4.38
CA HIS A 70 3.31 -11.08 3.77
C HIS A 70 4.76 -11.13 3.28
N PRO A 71 5.47 -12.25 3.47
CA PRO A 71 6.79 -12.41 2.89
C PRO A 71 6.68 -12.46 1.37
N THR A 72 7.48 -11.66 0.68
CA THR A 72 7.68 -11.77 -0.76
C THR A 72 8.89 -12.66 -1.06
N GLY A 73 8.79 -13.48 -2.10
CA GLY A 73 9.89 -14.35 -2.53
C GLY A 73 11.09 -13.55 -3.02
N LYS A 74 12.25 -14.19 -3.19
CA LYS A 74 13.48 -13.53 -3.69
C LYS A 74 13.29 -12.86 -5.06
N GLU A 75 12.44 -13.42 -5.90
CA GLU A 75 12.11 -12.88 -7.23
C GLU A 75 11.28 -11.59 -7.16
N SER A 76 10.56 -11.40 -6.05
CA SER A 76 9.65 -10.28 -5.77
C SER A 76 10.12 -9.46 -4.56
N ALA A 77 11.43 -9.46 -4.29
CA ALA A 77 12.00 -8.86 -3.07
C ALA A 77 11.73 -7.35 -2.92
N PHE A 78 11.31 -6.68 -3.99
CA PHE A 78 10.95 -5.26 -3.96
C PHE A 78 9.45 -5.00 -3.98
N ASP A 79 8.63 -6.04 -4.10
CA ASP A 79 7.18 -5.89 -4.10
C ASP A 79 6.69 -5.77 -2.65
N LEU A 80 5.59 -5.02 -2.47
CA LEU A 80 4.85 -4.97 -1.21
C LEU A 80 3.62 -5.85 -1.34
N LEU A 81 3.42 -6.75 -0.37
CA LEU A 81 2.19 -7.52 -0.22
C LEU A 81 1.72 -7.43 1.23
N ILE A 82 0.58 -6.78 1.44
CA ILE A 82 -0.02 -6.61 2.77
C ILE A 82 -1.50 -6.99 2.74
N THR A 83 -2.02 -7.45 3.88
CA THR A 83 -3.46 -7.57 4.10
C THR A 83 -3.87 -6.60 5.20
N GLY A 84 -4.72 -5.63 4.84
CA GLY A 84 -5.36 -4.73 5.79
C GLY A 84 -6.68 -5.33 6.29
N VAL A 85 -6.89 -5.25 7.60
CA VAL A 85 -8.19 -5.51 8.23
C VAL A 85 -8.80 -4.15 8.53
N PHE A 86 -10.01 -3.93 8.04
CA PHE A 86 -10.71 -2.66 8.21
C PHE A 86 -12.03 -2.87 8.92
N ALA A 87 -12.38 -1.95 9.81
CA ALA A 87 -13.62 -1.99 10.59
C ALA A 87 -14.50 -0.79 10.26
N THR A 88 -15.82 -0.98 10.28
CA THR A 88 -16.79 0.12 10.20
C THR A 88 -17.96 -0.11 11.14
N ASP A 89 -18.59 0.98 11.58
CA ASP A 89 -19.82 0.95 12.37
C ASP A 89 -21.07 0.95 11.49
N LYS A 90 -20.93 1.15 10.17
CA LYS A 90 -22.02 1.08 9.20
C LYS A 90 -22.22 -0.37 8.76
N PRO A 91 -23.45 -0.89 8.73
CA PRO A 91 -23.69 -2.17 8.06
C PRO A 91 -23.31 -2.03 6.58
N ASP A 92 -22.69 -3.07 6.01
CA ASP A 92 -22.42 -3.11 4.58
C ASP A 92 -23.76 -2.94 3.84
N ASP A 93 -23.86 -1.87 3.06
CA ASP A 93 -24.97 -1.68 2.13
C ASP A 93 -24.67 -2.63 0.95
N ASP A 94 -25.03 -3.90 1.10
CA ASP A 94 -25.06 -4.89 0.01
C ASP A 94 -26.14 -4.50 -1.01
N THR A 95 -25.97 -3.34 -1.65
CA THR A 95 -26.63 -2.98 -2.90
C THR A 95 -25.62 -3.18 -4.02
N ASN A 96 -25.37 -4.45 -4.34
CA ASN A 96 -25.12 -4.78 -5.73
C ASN A 96 -26.48 -5.09 -6.34
N ASP A 97 -26.82 -4.24 -7.30
CA ASP A 97 -28.09 -4.13 -8.00
C ASP A 97 -28.72 -5.46 -8.36
N GLY A 98 -30.05 -5.46 -8.30
CA GLY A 98 -30.90 -6.55 -8.70
C GLY A 98 -30.48 -7.13 -10.03
N ALA A 99 -30.49 -8.47 -10.06
CA ALA A 99 -30.97 -9.16 -11.22
C ALA A 99 -32.30 -8.52 -11.66
N ASP A 100 -32.31 -7.88 -12.81
CA ASP A 100 -33.50 -7.71 -13.62
C ASP A 100 -33.10 -7.96 -15.07
N ASP A 101 -33.56 -9.12 -15.54
CA ASP A 101 -33.80 -9.65 -16.89
C ASP A 101 -33.37 -8.85 -18.14
#